data_AF-A0A931Q773-F1
#
_entry.id   AF-A0A931Q773-F1
#
_cell.length_a   1.000
_cell.length_b   1.000
_cell.length_c   1.000
_cell.angle_alpha   90.00
_cell.angle_beta   90.00
_cell.angle_gamma   90.00
#
_symmetry.space_group_name_H-M   'P 1'
#
loop_
_entity.id
_entity.type
_entity.pdbx_description
1 polymer ?
#
loop_
_entity_poly.entity_id
_entity_poly.type
_entity_poly.pdbx_seq_one_letter_code
_entity_poly.pdbx_strand_id
1 'polypeptide(L)' 'MEYKGYIGYAEFDDETDLFHGEVINTRDVITFQGTSVKELKLEFKKSIDVYLNFCARHGKEPDKPFSGRRTND' A
#
# COMPACT_ATOMS: atom_id res chain seq x y z
N MET A 1 -0.12 3.00 -8.30
CA MET A 1 -1.00 1.80 -8.31
C MET A 1 -2.13 2.02 -7.32
N GLU A 2 -3.31 1.45 -7.53
CA GLU A 2 -4.43 1.59 -6.60
C GLU A 2 -5.11 0.24 -6.30
N TYR A 3 -5.42 -0.02 -5.03
CA TYR A 3 -6.17 -1.20 -4.60
C TYR A 3 -6.91 -0.94 -3.29
N LYS A 4 -8.23 -1.21 -3.25
CA LYS A 4 -9.09 -0.97 -2.07
C LYS A 4 -8.99 0.46 -1.51
N GLY A 5 -8.76 1.44 -2.39
CA GLY A 5 -8.56 2.85 -2.03
C GLY A 5 -7.12 3.20 -1.59
N TYR A 6 -6.24 2.22 -1.38
CA TYR A 6 -4.83 2.48 -1.08
C TYR A 6 -4.05 2.81 -2.34
N ILE A 7 -3.16 3.79 -2.24
CA ILE A 7 -2.34 4.30 -3.34
C ILE A 7 -0.89 3.88 -3.08
N GLY A 8 -0.40 2.98 -3.94
CA GLY A 8 1.00 2.55 -3.95
C GLY A 8 1.81 3.37 -4.94
N TYR A 9 2.91 3.95 -4.47
CA TYR A 9 3.99 4.51 -5.28
C TYR A 9 5.11 3.47 -5.41
N ALA A 10 5.85 3.49 -6.52
CA ALA A 10 6.99 2.62 -6.67
C ALA A 10 8.06 3.27 -7.56
N GLU A 11 9.30 3.04 -7.19
CA GLU A 11 10.50 3.49 -7.87
C GLU A 11 11.34 2.27 -8.24
N PHE A 12 12.10 2.41 -9.32
CA PHE A 12 13.07 1.41 -9.73
C PHE A 12 14.44 1.80 -9.19
N ASP A 13 15.06 0.87 -8.50
CA ASP A 13 16.43 0.99 -8.01
C ASP A 13 17.35 0.29 -9.02
N ASP A 14 18.20 1.07 -9.69
CA ASP A 14 19.10 0.60 -10.74
C ASP A 14 20.34 -0.11 -10.20
N GLU A 15 20.70 0.12 -8.93
CA GLU A 15 21.81 -0.58 -8.27
C GLU A 15 21.43 -2.02 -7.91
N THR A 16 20.15 -2.25 -7.58
CA THR A 16 19.64 -3.54 -7.12
C THR A 16 18.73 -4.26 -8.12
N ASP A 17 18.43 -3.62 -9.26
CA ASP A 17 17.52 -4.10 -10.31
C ASP A 17 16.13 -4.51 -9.75
N LEU A 18 15.67 -3.75 -8.75
CA LEU A 18 14.48 -4.03 -7.98
C LEU A 18 13.54 -2.82 -7.95
N PHE A 19 12.25 -3.08 -8.05
CA PHE A 19 11.25 -2.07 -7.77
C PHE A 19 10.98 -2.04 -6.27
N HIS A 20 11.17 -0.87 -5.66
CA HIS A 20 10.74 -0.58 -4.31
C HIS A 20 9.43 0.19 -4.36
N GLY A 21 8.42 -0.22 -3.58
CA GLY A 21 7.17 0.50 -3.50
C GLY A 21 6.63 0.65 -2.09
N GLU A 22 5.89 1.74 -1.90
CA GLU A 22 5.33 2.17 -0.63
C GLU A 22 3.90 2.67 -0.81
N VAL A 23 3.06 2.48 0.20
CA VAL A 23 1.70 3.01 0.25
C VAL A 23 1.70 4.41 0.87
N ILE A 24 1.37 5.42 0.09
CA ILE A 24 1.57 6.83 0.45
C ILE A 24 0.36 7.51 1.10
N ASN A 25 -0.78 6.82 1.18
CA ASN A 25 -2.04 7.39 1.67
C ASN A 25 -2.56 6.73 2.96
N THR A 26 -1.64 6.25 3.79
CA THR A 26 -1.83 5.66 5.11
C THR A 26 -0.77 6.24 6.06
N ARG A 27 -0.97 6.20 7.39
CA ARG A 27 0.10 6.57 8.34
C ARG A 27 0.98 5.38 8.70
N ASP A 28 0.45 4.16 8.57
CA ASP A 28 1.23 2.94 8.71
C ASP A 28 2.13 2.74 7.48
N VAL A 29 3.40 2.41 7.72
CA VAL A 29 4.36 2.13 6.65
C VAL A 29 4.07 0.75 6.07
N ILE A 30 3.60 0.72 4.83
CA ILE A 30 3.36 -0.50 4.06
C ILE A 30 4.26 -0.46 2.84
N THR A 31 5.25 -1.34 2.80
CA THR A 31 6.22 -1.46 1.70
C THR A 31 6.04 -2.79 0.98
N PHE A 32 6.31 -2.79 -0.32
CA PHE A 32 6.28 -3.97 -1.19
C PHE A 32 7.42 -3.86 -2.21
N GLN A 33 7.86 -5.00 -2.75
CA GLN A 33 8.96 -5.04 -3.71
C GLN A 33 8.63 -6.01 -4.84
N GLY A 34 9.34 -5.90 -5.96
CA GLY A 34 9.24 -6.87 -7.05
C GLY A 34 10.30 -6.64 -8.11
N THR A 35 10.61 -7.69 -8.86
CA THR A 35 11.55 -7.65 -10.00
C THR A 35 10.89 -7.27 -11.32
N SER A 36 9.55 -7.24 -11.33
CA SER A 36 8.76 -6.87 -12.51
C SER A 36 7.52 -6.12 -12.11
N VAL A 37 6.97 -5.33 -13.04
CA VAL A 37 5.69 -4.62 -12.84
C VAL A 37 4.55 -5.58 -12.46
N LYS A 38 4.58 -6.82 -12.95
CA LYS A 38 3.56 -7.83 -12.66
C LYS A 38 3.67 -8.33 -11.22
N GLU A 39 4.88 -8.66 -10.78
CA GLU A 39 5.17 -9.06 -9.40
C GLU A 39 4.87 -7.92 -8.43
N LEU A 40 5.32 -6.70 -8.75
CA LEU A 40 5.09 -5.51 -7.96
C LEU A 40 3.60 -5.25 -7.69
N LYS A 41 2.75 -5.39 -8.72
CA LYS A 41 1.28 -5.29 -8.58
C LYS A 41 0.70 -6.40 -7.70
N LEU A 42 1.27 -7.60 -7.74
CA LEU A 42 0.82 -8.73 -6.93
C LEU A 42 1.20 -8.51 -5.46
N GLU A 43 2.46 -8.17 -5.20
CA GLU A 43 2.99 -7.92 -3.86
C GLU A 43 2.36 -6.70 -3.21
N PHE A 44 2.05 -5.65 -3.98
CA PHE A 44 1.25 -4.52 -3.50
C PHE A 44 -0.12 -4.97 -2.96
N LYS A 45 -0.89 -5.74 -3.75
CA LYS A 45 -2.21 -6.22 -3.30
C LYS A 45 -2.12 -7.12 -2.07
N LYS A 46 -1.15 -8.04 -2.06
CA LYS A 46 -0.90 -8.92 -0.90
C LYS A 46 -0.56 -8.13 0.34
N SER A 47 0.31 -7.12 0.24
CA SER A 47 0.72 -6.29 1.37
C SER A 47 -0.46 -5.54 1.98
N ILE A 48 -1.34 -4.98 1.13
CA ILE A 48 -2.59 -4.36 1.57
C ILE A 48 -3.52 -5.39 2.25
N ASP A 49 -3.70 -6.57 1.68
CA ASP A 49 -4.56 -7.60 2.26
C ASP A 49 -4.04 -8.12 3.61
N VAL A 50 -2.72 -8.29 3.74
CA VAL A 50 -2.07 -8.65 5.01
C VAL A 50 -2.28 -7.56 6.05
N TYR A 51 -2.10 -6.29 5.67
CA TYR A 51 -2.33 -5.14 6.55
C TYR A 51 -3.79 -5.08 7.02
N LEU A 52 -4.76 -5.20 6.12
CA LEU A 52 -6.19 -5.21 6.47
C LEU A 52 -6.55 -6.37 7.39
N ASN A 53 -5.99 -7.56 7.15
CA ASN A 53 -6.19 -8.73 8.00
C ASN A 53 -5.57 -8.51 9.39
N PHE A 54 -4.37 -7.95 9.46
CA PHE A 54 -3.72 -7.56 10.71
C PHE A 54 -4.61 -6.60 11.51
N CYS A 55 -5.11 -5.53 10.88
CA CYS A 55 -6.03 -4.60 11.53
C CYS A 55 -7.30 -5.30 12.06
N ALA A 56 -7.93 -6.13 11.22
CA ALA A 56 -9.13 -6.88 11.61
C ALA A 56 -8.89 -7.82 12.81
N ARG A 57 -7.74 -8.54 12.83
CA ARG A 57 -7.39 -9.46 13.92
C ARG A 57 -7.07 -8.76 15.23
N HIS A 58 -6.54 -7.55 15.17
CA HIS A 58 -6.18 -6.75 16.34
C HIS A 58 -7.30 -5.79 16.78
N GLY A 59 -8.47 -5.84 16.13
CA GLY A 59 -9.58 -4.92 16.41
C GLY A 59 -9.23 -3.46 16.15
N LYS A 60 -8.21 -3.21 15.32
CA LYS A 60 -7.79 -1.87 14.92
C LYS A 60 -8.57 -1.48 13.67
N GLU A 61 -9.11 -0.28 13.64
CA GLU A 61 -9.55 0.28 12.37
C GLU A 61 -8.31 0.49 11.49
N PRO A 62 -8.25 -0.11 10.28
CA PRO A 62 -7.16 0.18 9.37
C PRO A 62 -7.17 1.68 9.05
N ASP A 63 -5.99 2.29 9.04
CA ASP A 63 -5.85 3.70 8.69
C ASP A 63 -6.51 3.93 7.33
N LYS A 64 -7.60 4.69 7.35
CA LYS A 64 -8.45 4.85 6.18
C LYS A 64 -7.62 5.59 5.13
N PRO A 65 -7.60 5.10 3.88
CA PRO A 65 -7.13 5.89 2.76
C PRO A 65 -7.84 7.23 2.82
N PHE A 66 -7.08 8.33 2.75
CA PHE A 66 -7.60 9.68 2.91
C PHE A 66 -8.66 9.96 1.84
N SER A 67 -9.91 9.54 2.07
CA SER A 67 -11.04 9.87 1.22
C SER A 67 -11.31 11.33 1.52
N GLY A 68 -11.02 12.22 0.58
CA GLY A 68 -11.13 13.67 0.73
C GLY A 68 -12.55 14.21 0.98
N ARG A 69 -13.41 13.51 1.73
CA ARG A 69 -14.58 14.11 2.37
C ARG A 69 -14.12 14.84 3.62
N ARG A 70 -13.63 16.07 3.41
CA ARG A 70 -13.92 17.13 4.37
C ARG A 70 -15.44 17.30 4.38
N THR A 71 -16.12 16.78 5.40
CA THR A 71 -17.40 17.36 5.79
C THR A 71 -17.09 18.78 6.25
N ASN A 72 -17.32 19.76 5.37
CA ASN A 72 -17.60 21.10 5.86
C ASN A 72 -19.06 21.07 6.32
N ASP A 73 -19.20 21.32 7.61
CA ASP A 73 -20.35 21.86 8.34
C ASP A 73 -21.44 22.51 7.47
#